data_AF-A0A0F9HFI7-F1
#
_entry.id   AF-A0A0F9HFI7-F1
#
_cell.length_a   1.000
_cell.length_b   1.000
_cell.length_c   1.000
_cell.angle_alpha   90.00
_cell.angle_beta   90.00
_cell.angle_gamma   90.00
#
_symmetry.space_group_name_H-M   'P 1'
#
loop_
_entity.id
_entity.type
_entity.pdbx_description
1 polymer ?
#
loop_
_entity_poly.entity_id
_entity_poly.type
_entity_poly.pdbx_seq_one_letter_code
_entity_poly.pdbx_strand_id
1 'polypeptide(L)'
;MCPTKKSMYSDYLASRTKRLFDIIVCLLILPPAIVVISLLSIVIFIRDGRPIFFIQERVGKKGTLFRMPKLRSMITHSNSDNSLKTEKEITSTGNFLRKHRLD
;
A
#
# COMPACT_ATOMS: atom_id res chain seq x y z
N MET A 1 34.64 -10.80 10.31
CA MET A 1 33.95 -11.19 11.56
C MET A 1 32.44 -11.10 11.36
N CYS A 2 31.74 -12.23 11.32
CA CYS A 2 30.28 -12.32 11.26
C CYS A 2 29.70 -12.39 12.69
N PRO A 3 28.51 -11.83 12.96
CA PRO A 3 27.90 -11.87 14.29
C PRO A 3 27.62 -13.30 14.74
N THR A 4 27.62 -13.51 16.06
CA THR A 4 27.42 -14.82 16.70
C THR A 4 25.94 -15.26 16.64
N LYS A 5 25.72 -16.56 16.40
CA LYS A 5 24.39 -17.20 16.15
C LYS A 5 23.33 -17.04 17.26
N LYS A 6 23.69 -16.57 18.47
CA LYS A 6 22.73 -16.39 19.59
C LYS A 6 21.83 -15.16 19.41
N SER A 7 22.31 -14.13 18.69
CA SER A 7 21.55 -12.91 18.35
C SER A 7 20.41 -13.21 17.37
N MET A 8 20.68 -14.02 16.34
CA MET A 8 19.76 -14.49 15.30
C MET A 8 18.60 -15.39 15.82
N TYR A 9 18.71 -15.91 17.04
CA TYR A 9 17.73 -16.83 17.63
C TYR A 9 16.56 -16.08 18.32
N SER A 10 16.82 -14.89 18.89
CA SER A 10 15.79 -13.89 19.25
C SER A 10 15.00 -13.40 18.02
N ASP A 11 15.66 -13.44 16.85
CA ASP A 11 15.16 -12.88 15.59
C ASP A 11 14.08 -13.75 14.90
N TYR A 12 13.69 -14.89 15.48
CA TYR A 12 12.63 -15.77 14.98
C TYR A 12 11.64 -16.26 16.07
N LEU A 13 11.98 -16.12 17.36
CA LEU A 13 11.38 -16.91 18.45
C LEU A 13 9.98 -16.52 18.89
N ALA A 14 9.30 -15.65 18.16
CA ALA A 14 7.86 -15.71 18.22
C ALA A 14 7.21 -15.26 16.93
N SER A 15 7.42 -15.99 15.84
CA SER A 15 6.54 -15.85 14.67
C SER A 15 5.05 -15.85 15.04
N ARG A 16 4.66 -16.52 16.14
CA ARG A 16 3.32 -16.52 16.71
C ARG A 16 3.00 -15.32 17.59
N THR A 17 3.85 -14.90 18.54
CA THR A 17 3.54 -13.69 19.34
C THR A 17 3.66 -12.43 18.52
N LYS A 18 4.61 -12.34 17.58
CA LYS A 18 4.66 -11.27 16.59
C LYS A 18 3.40 -11.27 15.73
N ARG A 19 2.92 -12.44 15.29
CA ARG A 19 1.66 -12.51 14.54
C ARG A 19 0.46 -12.07 15.38
N LEU A 20 0.39 -12.47 16.64
CA LEU A 20 -0.66 -12.04 17.56
C LEU A 20 -0.60 -10.53 17.80
N PHE A 21 0.59 -10.00 18.06
CA PHE A 21 0.82 -8.56 18.21
C PHE A 21 0.41 -7.79 16.95
N ASP A 22 0.86 -8.22 15.76
CA ASP A 22 0.52 -7.60 14.49
C ASP A 22 -1.01 -7.62 14.26
N ILE A 23 -1.71 -8.71 14.62
CA ILE A 23 -3.18 -8.81 14.51
C ILE A 23 -3.88 -7.86 15.48
N ILE A 24 -3.46 -7.83 16.75
CA ILE A 24 -4.07 -6.97 17.78
C ILE A 24 -3.91 -5.49 17.42
N VAL A 25 -2.69 -5.09 17.04
CA VAL A 25 -2.39 -3.71 16.63
C VAL A 25 -3.16 -3.36 15.35
N CYS A 26 -3.23 -4.27 14.38
CA CYS A 26 -3.99 -4.06 13.17
C CYS A 26 -5.48 -3.87 13.48
N LEU A 27 -6.07 -4.70 14.35
CA LEU A 27 -7.47 -4.59 14.76
C LEU A 27 -7.78 -3.27 15.48
N LEU A 28 -6.83 -2.75 16.27
CA LEU A 28 -6.98 -1.49 16.98
C LEU A 28 -6.89 -0.27 16.05
N ILE A 29 -6.03 -0.33 15.03
CA ILE A 29 -5.83 0.74 14.05
C ILE A 29 -6.87 0.68 12.90
N LEU A 30 -7.45 -0.49 12.64
CA LEU A 30 -8.35 -0.70 11.50
C LEU A 30 -9.59 0.24 11.54
N PRO A 31 -10.30 0.46 12.66
CA PRO A 31 -11.45 1.34 12.68
C PRO A 31 -11.15 2.80 12.26
N PRO A 32 -10.18 3.51 12.87
CA PRO A 32 -9.86 4.86 12.42
C PRO A 32 -9.27 4.87 11.00
N ALA A 33 -8.51 3.83 10.62
CA ALA A 33 -7.98 3.72 9.26
C ALA A 33 -9.11 3.61 8.21
N ILE A 34 -10.16 2.84 8.46
CA ILE A 34 -11.32 2.72 7.56
C ILE A 34 -12.00 4.07 7.37
N VAL A 35 -12.16 4.87 8.43
CA VAL A 35 -12.78 6.21 8.33
C VAL A 35 -11.93 7.12 7.43
N VAL A 36 -10.62 7.16 7.64
CA VAL A 36 -9.70 7.99 6.83
C VAL A 36 -9.69 7.53 5.37
N ILE A 37 -9.57 6.21 5.13
CA ILE A 37 -9.56 5.65 3.78
C ILE A 37 -10.89 5.92 3.07
N SER A 38 -12.02 5.83 3.77
CA SER A 38 -13.34 6.12 3.21
C SER A 38 -13.46 7.59 2.78
N LEU A 39 -13.04 8.53 3.63
CA LEU A 39 -13.03 9.96 3.30
C LEU A 39 -12.16 10.25 2.07
N LEU A 40 -10.93 9.70 2.04
CA LEU A 40 -10.04 9.86 0.90
C LEU A 40 -10.60 9.23 -0.37
N SER A 41 -11.27 8.07 -0.25
CA SER A 41 -11.91 7.38 -1.36
C SER A 41 -13.02 8.22 -1.99
N ILE A 42 -13.81 8.91 -1.17
CA ILE A 42 -14.85 9.85 -1.65
C ILE A 42 -14.21 11.02 -2.39
N VAL A 43 -13.14 11.61 -1.83
CA VAL A 43 -12.44 12.74 -2.46
C VAL A 43 -11.87 12.33 -3.83
N ILE A 44 -11.21 11.17 -3.91
CA ILE A 44 -10.68 10.63 -5.17
C ILE A 44 -11.82 10.36 -6.15
N PHE A 45 -12.93 9.78 -5.70
CA PHE A 45 -14.08 9.51 -6.57
C PHE A 45 -14.66 10.79 -7.19
N ILE A 46 -14.78 11.85 -6.40
CA ILE A 46 -15.33 13.13 -6.86
C ILE A 46 -14.34 13.88 -7.77
N ARG A 47 -13.04 13.86 -7.46
CA ARG A 47 -12.02 14.65 -8.18
C ARG A 47 -11.37 13.93 -9.36
N ASP A 48 -11.02 12.66 -9.17
CA ASP A 48 -10.19 11.87 -10.09
C ASP A 48 -10.99 10.73 -10.76
N GLY A 49 -12.22 10.48 -10.32
CA GLY A 49 -13.12 9.48 -10.89
C GLY A 49 -12.79 8.04 -10.49
N ARG A 50 -13.22 7.08 -11.32
CA ARG A 50 -12.94 5.64 -11.11
C ARG A 50 -11.73 5.21 -11.96
N PRO A 51 -10.95 4.19 -11.52
CA PRO A 51 -11.05 3.44 -10.26
C PRO A 51 -10.41 4.18 -9.07
N ILE A 52 -10.95 3.98 -7.86
CA ILE A 52 -10.43 4.59 -6.62
C ILE A 52 -9.18 3.87 -6.11
N PHE A 53 -9.17 2.53 -6.21
CA PHE A 53 -8.07 1.70 -5.76
C PHE A 53 -7.26 1.21 -6.96
N PHE A 54 -5.94 1.21 -6.79
CA PHE A 54 -4.99 0.57 -7.68
C PHE A 54 -4.40 -0.65 -6.97
N ILE A 55 -4.28 -1.78 -7.67
CA ILE A 55 -3.71 -3.01 -7.10
C ILE A 55 -2.26 -3.12 -7.57
N GLN A 56 -1.33 -3.16 -6.62
CA GLN A 56 0.07 -3.44 -6.89
C GLN A 56 0.43 -4.87 -6.48
N GLU A 57 1.07 -5.63 -7.37
CA GLU A 57 1.59 -6.96 -7.03
C GLU A 57 3.00 -6.86 -6.45
N ARG A 58 3.25 -7.60 -5.38
CA ARG A 58 4.55 -7.68 -4.69
C ARG A 58 4.86 -9.12 -4.32
N VAL A 59 6.16 -9.45 -4.29
CA VAL A 59 6.65 -10.75 -3.83
C VAL A 59 6.61 -10.78 -2.31
N GLY A 60 5.86 -11.73 -1.76
CA GLY A 60 5.64 -11.90 -0.32
C GLY A 60 6.44 -13.03 0.28
N LYS A 61 5.97 -13.53 1.43
CA LYS A 61 6.61 -14.61 2.19
C LYS A 61 6.72 -15.88 1.34
N LYS A 62 7.90 -16.52 1.31
CA LYS A 62 8.18 -17.71 0.49
C LYS A 62 8.01 -17.49 -1.03
N GLY A 63 8.16 -16.25 -1.51
CA GLY A 63 8.11 -15.94 -2.94
C GLY A 63 6.70 -15.90 -3.53
N THR A 64 5.65 -16.03 -2.72
CA THR A 64 4.26 -15.96 -3.20
C THR A 64 3.89 -14.52 -3.54
N LEU A 65 3.33 -14.27 -4.72
CA LEU A 65 2.79 -12.97 -5.06
C LEU A 65 1.59 -12.63 -4.17
N PHE A 66 1.52 -11.39 -3.71
CA PHE A 66 0.35 -10.86 -3.03
C PHE A 66 -0.06 -9.52 -3.64
N ARG A 67 -1.37 -9.28 -3.63
CA ARG A 67 -1.98 -8.06 -4.11
C ARG A 67 -2.07 -7.06 -2.96
N MET A 68 -1.50 -5.88 -3.20
CA MET A 68 -1.51 -4.75 -2.29
C MET A 68 -2.42 -3.66 -2.88
N PRO A 69 -3.68 -3.54 -2.40
CA PRO A 69 -4.55 -2.44 -2.79
C PRO A 69 -4.03 -1.13 -2.18
N LYS A 70 -4.05 -0.07 -2.97
CA LYS A 70 -3.60 1.27 -2.59
C LYS A 70 -4.49 2.33 -3.24
N LEU A 71 -4.52 3.55 -2.70
CA LEU A 71 -5.33 4.63 -3.28
C LEU A 71 -4.71 5.09 -4.61
N ARG A 72 -5.56 5.39 -5.59
CA ARG A 72 -5.11 5.85 -6.91
C ARG A 72 -4.49 7.24 -6.77
N SER A 73 -3.18 7.32 -6.95
CA SER A 73 -2.45 8.59 -6.99
C SER A 73 -1.96 8.97 -8.38
N MET A 74 -2.05 8.07 -9.37
CA MET A 74 -1.57 8.31 -10.75
C MET A 74 -2.72 8.29 -11.77
N ILE A 75 -2.62 9.19 -12.75
CA ILE A 75 -3.45 9.20 -13.96
C ILE A 75 -2.84 8.19 -14.93
N THR A 76 -3.69 7.45 -15.62
CA THR A 76 -3.28 6.55 -16.72
C THR A 76 -4.03 7.01 -17.94
N HIS A 77 -3.33 7.72 -18.82
CA HIS A 77 -3.86 8.11 -20.12
C HIS A 77 -3.92 6.87 -21.01
N SER A 78 -5.12 6.39 -21.29
CA SER A 78 -5.37 5.34 -22.27
C SER A 78 -5.52 5.96 -23.66
N ASN A 79 -4.47 6.60 -24.18
CA ASN A 79 -4.52 7.03 -25.58
C ASN A 79 -4.13 5.86 -26.47
N SER A 80 -5.09 5.48 -27.32
CA SER A 80 -5.14 4.28 -28.14
C SER A 80 -4.19 4.26 -29.35
N ASP A 81 -3.21 5.17 -29.48
CA ASP A 81 -2.45 5.26 -30.73
C ASP A 81 -0.96 5.61 -30.64
N ASN A 82 -0.34 5.73 -29.47
CA ASN A 82 1.11 5.92 -29.41
C ASN A 82 1.73 5.24 -28.19
N SER A 83 2.10 3.98 -28.37
CA SER A 83 3.19 3.35 -27.61
C SER A 83 4.38 4.32 -27.60
N LEU A 84 4.86 4.68 -26.41
CA LEU A 84 6.25 5.06 -26.04
C LEU A 84 6.37 6.19 -25.01
N LYS A 85 5.29 6.87 -24.62
CA LYS A 85 5.33 7.79 -23.46
C LYS A 85 4.13 7.60 -22.53
N THR A 86 4.23 6.62 -21.65
CA THR A 86 3.41 6.59 -20.44
C THR A 86 3.98 7.64 -19.47
N GLU A 87 3.78 8.93 -19.77
CA GLU A 87 4.01 9.97 -18.77
C GLU A 87 2.97 9.77 -17.67
N LYS A 88 3.42 9.18 -16.56
CA LYS A 88 2.61 8.92 -15.39
C LYS A 88 2.43 10.22 -14.64
N GLU A 89 1.37 10.94 -14.99
CA GLU A 89 0.98 12.14 -14.27
C GLU A 89 0.36 11.80 -12.91
N ILE A 90 0.63 12.63 -11.91
CA ILE A 90 0.05 12.49 -10.57
C ILE A 90 -1.33 13.16 -10.60
N THR A 91 -2.33 12.49 -10.04
CA THR A 91 -3.67 13.08 -9.82
C THR A 91 -3.59 14.31 -8.92
N SER A 92 -4.55 15.23 -9.02
CA SER A 92 -4.58 16.43 -8.17
C SER A 92 -4.59 16.03 -6.67
N THR A 93 -5.37 15.01 -6.32
CA THR A 93 -5.41 14.43 -4.98
C THR A 93 -4.16 13.59 -4.65
N GLY A 94 -3.55 12.97 -5.67
CA GLY A 94 -2.38 12.10 -5.53
C GLY A 94 -1.14 12.78 -4.96
N ASN A 95 -0.93 14.08 -5.22
CA ASN A 95 0.20 14.79 -4.63
C ASN A 95 0.05 14.91 -3.10
N PHE A 96 -1.16 15.18 -2.62
CA PHE A 96 -1.47 15.21 -1.19
C PHE A 96 -1.29 13.82 -0.55
N LEU A 97 -1.83 12.77 -1.18
CA LEU A 97 -1.70 11.39 -0.68
C LEU A 97 -0.23 10.99 -0.52
N ARG A 98 0.62 11.29 -1.51
CA ARG A 98 2.05 10.93 -1.49
C ARG A 98 2.83 11.76 -0.48
N LYS A 99 2.50 13.05 -0.34
CA LYS A 99 3.12 13.92 0.67
C LYS A 99 2.85 13.41 2.09
N HIS A 100 1.65 12.89 2.34
CA HIS A 100 1.25 12.38 3.65
C HIS A 100 1.43 10.86 3.82
N ARG A 101 1.98 10.16 2.81
CA ARG A 101 2.14 8.68 2.79
C ARG A 101 0.84 7.92 3.05
N LEU A 102 -0.24 8.44 2.49
CA LEU A 102 -1.59 7.88 2.56
C LEU A 102 -1.97 7.13 1.28
N ASP A 103 -1.08 7.05 0.27
CA ASP A 103 -1.33 6.30 -0.96
C ASP A 103 -1.24 4.79 -0.79
#